data_AF-M5U8V6-F1
#
_entry.id   AF-M5U8V6-F1
#
_cell.length_a   1.000
_cell.length_b   1.000
_cell.length_c   1.000
_cell.angle_alpha   90.00
_cell.angle_beta   90.00
_cell.angle_gamma   90.00
#
_symmetry.space_group_name_H-M   'P 1'
#
loop_
_entity.id
_entity.type
_entity.pdbx_description
1 polymer ?
#
loop_
_entity_poly.entity_id
_entity_poly.type
_entity_poly.pdbx_seq_one_letter_code
_entity_poly.pdbx_strand_id
1 'polypeptide(L)'
;MTRIEPDSHDSLSDPPGSDSRPGDHEGMRYSIGQCPICGGGLCTVRAFFDHENGSLKLTHGLVVCDECEAIWLQPDINGVHVYADSESPLCPVSGKPLYDPQFSRWATEADVASLNWSAAIDPSLTYDPRGEQPDA
;
A
#
# COMPACT_ATOMS: atom_id res chain seq x y z
N MET A 1 21.83 27.88 59.46
CA MET A 1 22.49 26.64 59.93
C MET A 1 21.38 25.79 60.53
N THR A 2 21.07 24.55 60.13
CA THR A 2 21.64 23.58 59.15
C THR A 2 20.44 22.65 58.79
N ARG A 3 20.33 21.90 57.69
CA ARG A 3 21.23 21.33 56.66
C ARG A 3 20.50 21.31 55.30
N ILE A 4 21.19 20.98 54.21
CA ILE A 4 20.57 20.50 52.95
C ILE A 4 20.98 19.04 52.78
N GLU A 5 20.04 18.14 52.52
CA GLU A 5 20.33 16.81 51.98
C GLU A 5 19.52 16.62 50.70
N PRO A 6 20.16 16.29 49.56
CA PRO A 6 19.46 15.95 48.32
C PRO A 6 19.22 14.44 48.26
N ASP A 7 17.96 14.02 48.16
CA ASP A 7 17.67 12.61 47.89
C ASP A 7 17.66 12.34 46.38
N SER A 8 18.68 11.57 45.97
CA SER A 8 18.64 10.45 45.03
C SER A 8 17.76 10.54 43.78
N HIS A 9 18.43 10.47 42.62
CA HIS A 9 17.84 9.99 41.37
C HIS A 9 17.10 8.65 41.60
N ASP A 10 15.83 8.58 41.25
CA ASP A 10 15.21 7.34 40.80
C ASP A 10 14.83 7.51 39.32
N SER A 11 15.68 6.96 38.45
CA SER A 11 15.45 6.93 37.02
C SER A 11 14.39 5.87 36.73
N LEU A 12 13.11 6.26 36.82
CA LEU A 12 12.00 5.43 36.36
C LEU A 12 12.10 5.25 34.84
N SER A 13 12.75 4.16 34.46
CA SER A 13 13.01 3.71 33.11
C SER A 13 11.76 3.80 32.23
N ASP A 14 11.89 4.46 31.08
CA ASP A 14 10.95 4.29 29.97
C ASP A 14 10.77 2.78 29.69
N PRO A 15 9.52 2.28 29.59
CA PRO A 15 9.30 0.95 29.07
C PRO A 15 9.76 0.91 27.61
N PRO A 16 10.54 -0.09 27.17
CA PRO A 16 10.85 -0.22 25.75
C PRO A 16 9.54 -0.38 24.98
N GLY A 17 9.31 0.52 24.03
CA GLY A 17 8.10 0.58 23.23
C GLY A 17 7.93 -0.64 22.35
N SER A 18 7.32 -1.70 22.90
CA SER A 18 6.76 -2.82 22.14
C SER A 18 5.41 -2.41 21.56
N ASP A 19 5.43 -1.39 20.70
CA ASP A 19 4.30 -0.95 19.89
C ASP A 19 4.08 -1.99 18.78
N SER A 20 3.61 -3.18 19.16
CA SER A 20 3.15 -4.24 18.25
C SER A 20 1.86 -3.79 17.56
N ARG A 21 1.97 -2.77 16.71
CA ARG A 21 0.87 -2.32 15.85
C ARG A 21 0.44 -3.48 14.96
N PRO A 22 -0.85 -3.83 14.93
CA PRO A 22 -1.37 -4.72 13.90
C PRO A 22 -1.47 -3.97 12.56
N GLY A 23 -0.32 -3.71 11.94
CA GLY A 23 -0.18 -3.03 10.65
C GLY A 23 0.70 -3.77 9.63
N ASP A 24 1.21 -4.95 9.99
CA ASP A 24 2.36 -5.58 9.31
C ASP A 24 2.02 -6.37 8.02
N HIS A 25 1.04 -5.90 7.23
CA HIS A 25 0.52 -6.63 6.06
C HIS A 25 0.61 -5.87 4.73
N GLU A 26 1.34 -4.76 4.65
CA GLU A 26 1.77 -4.19 3.35
C GLU A 26 2.97 -4.97 2.80
N GLY A 27 2.68 -6.13 2.21
CA GLY A 27 3.67 -6.94 1.49
C GLY A 27 4.08 -6.36 0.14
N MET A 28 4.73 -7.22 -0.66
CA MET A 28 5.25 -6.95 -2.01
C MET A 28 4.32 -6.09 -2.88
N ARG A 29 4.90 -5.12 -3.59
CA ARG A 29 4.24 -4.31 -4.62
C ARG A 29 4.47 -4.93 -5.98
N TYR A 30 3.44 -5.59 -6.50
CA TYR A 30 3.44 -6.16 -7.83
C TYR A 30 3.23 -5.03 -8.85
N SER A 31 4.28 -4.74 -9.62
CA SER A 31 4.34 -3.64 -10.59
C SER A 31 4.13 -4.17 -12.01
N ILE A 32 3.45 -3.40 -12.87
CA ILE A 32 3.30 -3.72 -14.31
C ILE A 32 4.36 -3.02 -15.15
N GLY A 33 4.89 -1.89 -14.69
CA GLY A 33 5.89 -1.10 -15.41
C GLY A 33 6.16 0.24 -14.75
N GLN A 34 7.04 1.03 -15.38
CA GLN A 34 7.23 2.45 -15.06
C GLN A 34 6.13 3.29 -15.72
N CYS A 35 5.65 4.31 -15.01
CA CYS A 35 4.55 5.16 -15.44
C CYS A 35 4.93 6.00 -16.67
N PRO A 36 4.23 5.86 -17.81
CA PRO A 36 4.55 6.59 -19.03
C PRO A 36 4.14 8.08 -18.98
N ILE A 37 3.45 8.52 -17.92
CA ILE A 37 2.96 9.89 -17.76
C ILE A 37 3.97 10.76 -16.99
N CYS A 38 4.44 10.29 -15.83
CA CYS A 38 5.45 11.02 -15.04
C CYS A 38 6.89 10.55 -15.31
N GLY A 39 7.09 9.36 -15.88
CA GLY A 39 8.42 8.80 -16.20
C GLY A 39 9.24 8.30 -15.01
N GLY A 40 8.76 8.46 -13.77
CA GLY A 40 9.45 8.06 -12.54
C GLY A 40 8.76 6.97 -11.73
N GLY A 41 7.44 7.09 -11.55
CA GLY A 41 6.67 6.22 -10.64
C GLY A 41 6.46 4.79 -11.16
N LEU A 42 6.18 3.87 -10.25
CA LEU A 42 5.83 2.49 -10.53
C LEU A 42 4.31 2.30 -10.56
N CYS A 43 3.84 1.65 -11.62
CA CYS A 43 2.44 1.30 -11.83
C CYS A 43 2.11 0.00 -11.10
N THR A 44 1.68 0.10 -9.84
CA THR A 44 1.47 -1.02 -8.91
C THR A 44 0.01 -1.46 -8.87
N VAL A 45 -0.24 -2.76 -8.64
CA VAL A 45 -1.60 -3.31 -8.62
C VAL A 45 -2.26 -3.13 -7.25
N ARG A 46 -3.43 -2.50 -7.24
CA ARG A 46 -4.32 -2.33 -6.08
C ARG A 46 -5.58 -3.17 -6.27
N ALA A 47 -5.81 -4.11 -5.36
CA ALA A 47 -6.94 -5.03 -5.37
C ALA A 47 -8.15 -4.44 -4.63
N PHE A 48 -9.35 -4.63 -5.19
CA PHE A 48 -10.63 -4.17 -4.62
C PHE A 48 -11.54 -5.33 -4.22
N PHE A 49 -12.25 -5.12 -3.12
CA PHE A 49 -13.02 -6.16 -2.44
C PHE A 49 -14.44 -5.71 -2.07
N ASP A 50 -15.34 -6.69 -2.02
CA ASP A 50 -16.69 -6.56 -1.50
C ASP A 50 -16.98 -7.58 -0.41
N HIS A 51 -17.90 -7.24 0.49
CA HIS A 51 -18.43 -8.18 1.48
C HIS A 51 -19.64 -8.90 0.90
N GLU A 52 -19.42 -10.11 0.38
CA GLU A 52 -20.48 -10.99 -0.11
C GLU A 52 -20.72 -12.12 0.89
N ASN A 53 -21.95 -12.21 1.42
CA ASN A 53 -22.35 -13.24 2.41
C ASN A 53 -21.43 -13.34 3.64
N GLY A 54 -20.87 -12.21 4.10
CA GLY A 54 -19.99 -12.15 5.27
C GLY A 54 -18.52 -12.48 4.98
N SER A 55 -18.17 -12.82 3.74
CA SER A 55 -16.79 -13.07 3.30
C SER A 55 -16.26 -11.93 2.44
N LEU A 56 -14.96 -11.64 2.56
CA LEU A 56 -14.28 -10.67 1.71
C LEU A 56 -13.98 -11.32 0.33
N LYS A 57 -14.55 -10.77 -0.73
CA LYS A 57 -14.47 -11.28 -2.10
C LYS A 57 -13.75 -10.28 -2.99
N LEU A 58 -12.68 -10.71 -3.65
CA LEU A 58 -11.99 -9.94 -4.68
C LEU A 58 -12.93 -9.68 -5.86
N THR A 59 -13.05 -8.44 -6.32
CA THR A 59 -13.95 -8.06 -7.42
C THR A 59 -13.21 -7.60 -8.65
N HIS A 60 -12.19 -6.75 -8.49
CA HIS A 60 -11.37 -6.21 -9.58
C HIS A 60 -10.02 -5.72 -9.06
N GLY A 61 -9.09 -5.47 -9.98
CA GLY A 61 -7.85 -4.74 -9.72
C GLY A 61 -7.87 -3.40 -10.45
N LEU A 62 -7.09 -2.46 -9.92
CA LEU A 62 -6.67 -1.25 -10.60
C LEU A 62 -5.14 -1.23 -10.65
N VAL A 63 -4.59 -0.58 -11.66
CA VAL A 63 -3.17 -0.20 -11.68
C VAL A 63 -3.10 1.25 -11.24
N VAL A 64 -2.27 1.57 -10.25
CA VAL A 64 -2.12 2.93 -9.71
C VAL A 64 -0.63 3.30 -9.73
N CYS A 65 -0.31 4.46 -10.31
CA CYS A 65 1.02 5.04 -10.18
C CYS A 65 1.20 5.62 -8.77
N ASP A 66 2.28 5.22 -8.09
CA ASP A 66 2.67 5.71 -6.76
C ASP A 66 3.03 7.22 -6.71
N GLU A 67 3.62 7.76 -7.77
CA GLU A 67 4.07 9.16 -7.83
C GLU A 67 2.98 10.16 -8.28
N CYS A 68 2.19 9.80 -9.29
CA CYS A 68 1.22 10.74 -9.91
C CYS A 68 -0.25 10.30 -9.81
N GLU A 69 -0.55 9.19 -9.13
CA GLU A 69 -1.91 8.68 -8.88
C GLU A 69 -2.75 8.40 -10.16
N ALA A 70 -2.12 8.30 -11.33
CA ALA A 70 -2.79 7.87 -12.55
C ALA A 70 -3.29 6.41 -12.41
N ILE A 71 -4.51 6.15 -12.87
CA ILE A 71 -5.23 4.89 -12.67
C ILE A 71 -5.57 4.24 -14.01
N TRP A 72 -5.23 2.96 -14.18
CA TRP A 72 -5.69 2.12 -15.29
C TRP A 72 -6.60 1.00 -14.79
N LEU A 73 -7.64 0.68 -15.58
CA LEU A 73 -8.65 -0.35 -15.24
C LEU A 73 -8.27 -1.76 -15.74
N GLN A 74 -7.15 -1.86 -16.44
CA GLN A 74 -6.61 -3.07 -17.08
C GLN A 74 -5.09 -3.09 -16.87
N PRO A 75 -4.42 -4.26 -16.97
CA PRO A 75 -2.99 -4.37 -16.76
C PRO A 75 -2.19 -3.94 -18.01
N ASP A 76 -2.51 -2.76 -18.54
CA ASP A 76 -1.81 -2.09 -19.65
C ASP A 76 -1.70 -0.59 -19.36
N ILE A 77 -0.49 -0.17 -19.01
CA ILE A 77 -0.14 1.20 -18.67
C ILE A 77 -0.09 2.15 -19.89
N ASN A 78 -0.14 1.62 -21.11
CA ASN A 78 -0.22 2.42 -22.34
C ASN A 78 -1.67 2.72 -22.76
N GLY A 79 -2.64 2.12 -22.07
CA GLY A 79 -4.06 2.30 -22.30
C GLY A 79 -4.64 3.61 -21.77
N VAL A 80 -5.97 3.70 -21.80
CA VAL A 80 -6.70 4.84 -21.23
C VAL A 80 -6.54 4.83 -19.71
N HIS A 81 -6.09 5.97 -19.16
CA HIS A 81 -6.01 6.23 -17.73
C HIS A 81 -7.06 7.25 -17.29
N VAL A 82 -7.32 7.28 -15.99
CA VAL A 82 -8.11 8.31 -15.30
C VAL A 82 -7.37 8.77 -14.05
N TYR A 83 -7.80 9.89 -13.49
CA TYR A 83 -7.38 10.35 -12.16
C TYR A 83 -8.59 10.31 -11.23
N ALA A 84 -8.36 9.98 -9.96
CA ALA A 84 -9.37 10.15 -8.92
C ALA A 84 -9.46 11.63 -8.51
N ASP A 85 -10.55 12.00 -7.85
CA ASP A 85 -10.64 13.30 -7.18
C ASP A 85 -9.65 13.37 -6.01
N SER A 86 -8.91 14.48 -5.89
CA SER A 86 -7.84 14.62 -4.88
C SER A 86 -8.36 14.88 -3.46
N GLU A 87 -9.57 15.43 -3.29
CA GLU A 87 -10.19 15.64 -1.97
C GLU A 87 -10.97 14.42 -1.50
N SER A 88 -11.43 13.58 -2.42
CA SER A 88 -12.16 12.33 -2.15
C SER A 88 -11.84 11.26 -3.19
N PRO A 89 -10.68 10.58 -3.08
CA PRO A 89 -10.25 9.61 -4.08
C PRO A 89 -11.13 8.36 -4.03
N LEU A 90 -11.97 8.20 -5.06
CA LEU A 90 -12.85 7.05 -5.25
C LEU A 90 -12.38 6.18 -6.41
N CYS A 91 -12.60 4.86 -6.27
CA CYS A 91 -12.42 3.89 -7.33
C CYS A 91 -13.40 4.16 -8.49
N PRO A 92 -12.92 4.35 -9.73
CA PRO A 92 -13.78 4.66 -10.88
C PRO A 92 -14.72 3.50 -11.30
N VAL A 93 -14.49 2.29 -10.82
CA VAL A 93 -15.31 1.09 -11.13
C VAL A 93 -16.41 0.86 -10.09
N SER A 94 -16.13 1.09 -8.81
CA SER A 94 -17.02 0.72 -7.70
C SER A 94 -17.53 1.90 -6.87
N GLY A 95 -17.00 3.11 -7.05
CA GLY A 95 -17.32 4.28 -6.24
C GLY A 95 -16.85 4.21 -4.77
N LYS A 96 -16.11 3.16 -4.39
CA LYS A 96 -15.55 2.98 -3.04
C LYS A 96 -14.27 3.81 -2.85
N PRO A 97 -13.93 4.23 -1.62
CA PRO A 97 -12.67 4.94 -1.35
C PRO A 97 -11.45 4.15 -1.85
N LEU A 98 -10.52 4.83 -2.51
CA LEU A 98 -9.38 4.22 -3.21
C LEU A 98 -8.33 3.64 -2.24
N TYR A 99 -8.25 4.20 -1.03
CA TYR A 99 -7.21 3.90 -0.04
C TYR A 99 -7.73 3.31 1.28
N ASP A 100 -9.04 3.06 1.39
CA ASP A 100 -9.62 2.48 2.61
C ASP A 100 -9.35 0.96 2.67
N PRO A 101 -8.74 0.45 3.76
CA PRO A 101 -8.40 -0.97 3.91
C PRO A 101 -9.61 -1.90 4.00
N GLN A 102 -10.83 -1.40 4.25
CA GLN A 102 -12.06 -2.19 4.21
C GLN A 102 -12.45 -2.60 2.78
N PHE A 103 -12.07 -1.81 1.79
CA PHE A 103 -12.47 -1.99 0.39
C PHE A 103 -11.31 -2.28 -0.56
N SER A 104 -10.08 -1.93 -0.16
CA SER A 104 -8.93 -1.92 -1.05
C SER A 104 -7.62 -2.14 -0.33
N ARG A 105 -6.68 -2.82 -0.98
CA ARG A 105 -5.28 -2.89 -0.53
C ARG A 105 -4.37 -3.17 -1.71
N TRP A 106 -3.07 -3.00 -1.53
CA TRP A 106 -2.09 -3.50 -2.50
C TRP A 106 -2.28 -5.00 -2.70
N ALA A 107 -2.20 -5.42 -3.96
CA ALA A 107 -2.45 -6.81 -4.34
C ALA A 107 -1.35 -7.72 -3.80
N THR A 108 -1.72 -8.94 -3.42
CA THR A 108 -0.80 -10.04 -3.19
C THR A 108 -0.69 -10.87 -4.47
N GLU A 109 0.28 -11.78 -4.55
CA GLU A 109 0.39 -12.78 -5.62
C GLU A 109 -0.94 -13.53 -5.85
N ALA A 110 -1.66 -13.88 -4.77
CA ALA A 110 -2.93 -14.57 -4.87
C ALA A 110 -4.03 -13.71 -5.51
N ASP A 111 -4.05 -12.39 -5.28
CA ASP A 111 -5.00 -11.49 -5.93
C ASP A 111 -4.62 -11.30 -7.41
N VAL A 112 -3.33 -11.08 -7.71
CA VAL A 112 -2.81 -10.95 -9.08
C VAL A 112 -3.14 -12.20 -9.91
N ALA A 113 -2.97 -13.39 -9.34
CA ALA A 113 -3.35 -14.65 -9.96
C ALA A 113 -4.86 -14.78 -10.14
N SER A 114 -5.66 -14.37 -9.14
CA SER A 114 -7.12 -14.39 -9.20
C SER A 114 -7.70 -13.40 -10.23
N LEU A 115 -7.01 -12.29 -10.48
CA LEU A 115 -7.30 -11.34 -11.56
C LEU A 115 -6.84 -11.84 -12.94
N ASN A 116 -6.07 -12.92 -12.99
CA ASN A 116 -5.37 -13.41 -14.19
C ASN A 116 -4.39 -12.36 -14.77
N TRP A 117 -3.72 -11.60 -13.90
CA TRP A 117 -2.79 -10.51 -14.27
C TRP A 117 -1.31 -10.90 -14.12
N SER A 118 -0.98 -12.11 -13.65
CA SER A 118 0.40 -12.56 -13.39
C SER A 118 1.35 -12.43 -14.58
N ALA A 119 0.85 -12.58 -15.82
CA ALA A 119 1.65 -12.45 -17.04
C ALA A 119 1.96 -10.98 -17.43
N ALA A 120 1.34 -10.00 -16.78
CA ALA A 120 1.57 -8.57 -16.99
C ALA A 120 2.37 -7.91 -15.87
N ILE A 121 2.70 -8.64 -14.79
CA ILE A 121 3.60 -8.16 -13.75
C ILE A 121 5.04 -8.20 -14.26
N ASP A 122 5.77 -7.10 -14.07
CA ASP A 122 7.22 -7.06 -14.18
C ASP A 122 7.84 -7.47 -12.83
N PRO A 123 8.47 -8.66 -12.73
CA PRO A 123 9.09 -9.11 -11.50
C PRO A 123 10.35 -8.31 -11.14
N SER A 124 10.98 -7.60 -12.09
CA SER A 124 12.15 -6.76 -11.83
C SER A 124 11.82 -5.42 -11.17
N LEU A 125 10.55 -4.99 -11.29
CA LEU A 125 9.99 -3.79 -10.67
C LEU A 125 9.10 -4.12 -9.45
N THR A 126 9.04 -5.40 -9.06
CA THR A 126 8.27 -5.88 -7.91
C THR A 126 9.17 -5.88 -6.67
N TYR A 127 8.76 -5.20 -5.59
CA TYR A 127 9.60 -4.96 -4.42
C TYR A 127 8.81 -4.98 -3.10
N ASP A 128 9.47 -5.27 -1.98
CA ASP A 128 8.89 -5.06 -0.65
C ASP A 128 9.26 -3.65 -0.14
N PRO A 129 8.31 -2.74 0.09
CA PRO A 129 8.59 -1.38 0.57
C PRO A 129 9.07 -1.36 2.03
N ARG A 130 9.02 -2.49 2.75
CA ARG A 130 9.55 -2.67 4.11
C ARG A 130 10.85 -3.47 4.14
N GLY A 131 11.30 -3.99 2.99
CA GLY A 131 12.58 -4.68 2.89
C GLY A 131 13.71 -3.72 3.24
N GLU A 132 14.61 -4.14 4.13
CA GLU A 132 15.75 -3.32 4.54
C GLU A 132 16.53 -2.82 3.32
N GLN A 133 16.58 -1.49 3.13
CA GLN A 133 17.64 -0.91 2.31
C GLN A 133 18.96 -1.33 2.96
N PRO A 134 19.88 -2.02 2.25
CA PRO A 134 21.21 -2.23 2.77
C PRO A 134 21.88 -0.86 2.93
N ASP A 135 22.19 -0.48 4.17
CA ASP A 135 23.08 0.63 4.51
C ASP A 135 24.39 0.49 3.70
N ALA A 136 24.78 1.57 3.02
CA ALA A 136 25.89 1.61 2.06
C ALA A 136 27.13 2.33 2.59
#